data_AF-A0A662UCB3-F1
#
_entry.id   AF-A0A662UCB3-F1
#
_cell.length_a   1.000
_cell.length_b   1.000
_cell.length_c   1.000
_cell.angle_alpha   90.00
_cell.angle_beta   90.00
_cell.angle_gamma   90.00
#
_symmetry.space_group_name_H-M   'P 1'
#
loop_
_entity.id
_entity.type
_entity.pdbx_description
1 polymer ?
#
loop_
_entity_poly.entity_id
_entity_poly.type
_entity_poly.pdbx_seq_one_letter_code
_entity_poly.pdbx_strand_id
1 'polypeptide(L)'
;MIKGIITLANIYHLLSPVRVAVLRDLGKIRTESGWETFNRGEEAFLPLWLAKDLEKRGFVEIRENPLSEVDLAKYLIVERGLPRGKFQSLRDRFYLEARELYKRLKSRVREGQLNAKELLAT
;
A
#
# COMPACT_ATOMS: atom_id res chain seq x y z
N MET A 1 3.07 -16.67 19.81
CA MET A 1 2.59 -17.16 18.50
C MET A 1 2.01 -16.04 17.64
N ILE A 2 0.93 -15.36 18.07
CA ILE A 2 0.23 -14.31 17.28
C ILE A 2 1.15 -13.15 16.86
N LYS A 3 1.98 -12.62 17.77
CA LYS A 3 2.94 -11.54 17.44
C LYS A 3 3.90 -11.92 16.31
N GLY A 4 4.37 -13.17 16.29
CA GLY A 4 5.29 -13.66 15.25
C GLY A 4 4.63 -13.70 13.88
N ILE A 5 3.36 -14.14 13.81
CA ILE A 5 2.58 -14.18 12.58
C ILE A 5 2.35 -12.77 12.03
N ILE A 6 2.02 -11.80 12.89
CA ILE A 6 1.85 -10.40 12.47
C ILE A 6 3.17 -9.83 11.93
N THR A 7 4.29 -10.09 12.61
CA THR A 7 5.61 -9.66 12.13
C THR A 7 5.92 -10.26 10.77
N LEU A 8 5.67 -11.55 10.60
CA LEU A 8 5.88 -12.25 9.34
C LEU A 8 5.03 -11.65 8.21
N ALA A 9 3.74 -11.41 8.45
CA ALA A 9 2.85 -10.76 7.50
C ALA A 9 3.33 -9.36 7.09
N ASN A 10 3.86 -8.58 8.04
CA ASN A 10 4.44 -7.26 7.72
C ASN A 10 5.67 -7.40 6.82
N ILE A 11 6.55 -8.37 7.08
CA ILE A 11 7.75 -8.60 6.27
C ILE A 11 7.35 -9.01 4.85
N TYR A 12 6.42 -9.96 4.70
CA TYR A 12 5.93 -10.37 3.38
C TYR A 12 5.31 -9.21 2.60
N HIS A 13 4.57 -8.32 3.27
CA HIS A 13 4.03 -7.13 2.62
C HIS A 13 5.12 -6.17 2.14
N LEU A 14 6.17 -5.95 2.94
CA LEU A 14 7.30 -5.12 2.54
C LEU A 14 8.10 -5.72 1.37
N LEU A 15 8.22 -7.04 1.32
CA LEU A 15 8.89 -7.75 0.23
C LEU A 15 8.02 -7.89 -1.03
N SER A 16 6.71 -7.67 -0.91
CA SER A 16 5.82 -7.87 -2.04
C SER A 16 6.17 -6.92 -3.20
N PRO A 17 6.20 -7.43 -4.45
CA PRO A 17 6.56 -6.64 -5.60
C PRO A 17 5.45 -5.64 -5.89
N VAL A 18 5.83 -4.40 -6.19
CA VAL A 18 4.94 -3.32 -6.62
C VAL A 18 5.44 -2.69 -7.89
N ARG A 19 4.50 -2.31 -8.76
CA ARG A 19 4.82 -1.63 -10.02
C ARG A 19 5.21 -0.18 -9.75
N VAL A 20 6.33 0.24 -10.32
CA VAL A 20 6.84 1.61 -10.22
C VAL A 20 7.19 2.16 -11.59
N ALA A 21 7.05 3.47 -11.77
CA ALA A 21 7.62 4.20 -12.89
C ALA A 21 8.93 4.86 -12.46
N VAL A 22 9.99 4.67 -13.24
CA VAL A 22 11.32 5.22 -12.94
C VAL A 22 11.39 6.67 -13.44
N LEU A 23 11.55 7.61 -12.52
CA LEU A 23 11.60 9.04 -12.82
C LEU A 23 13.03 9.54 -13.09
N ARG A 24 14.03 8.85 -12.55
CA ARG A 24 15.45 9.17 -12.66
C ARG A 24 16.27 7.90 -12.79
N ASP A 25 17.39 7.95 -13.51
CA ASP A 25 18.29 6.80 -13.64
C ASP A 25 18.80 6.38 -12.27
N LEU A 26 18.61 5.10 -11.95
CA LEU A 26 18.99 4.50 -10.68
C LEU A 26 20.34 3.78 -10.75
N GLY A 27 20.87 3.57 -11.95
CA GLY A 27 22.04 2.75 -12.18
C GLY A 27 21.77 1.28 -11.87
N LYS A 28 22.78 0.58 -11.34
CA LYS A 28 22.70 -0.85 -11.01
C LYS A 28 22.20 -1.07 -9.58
N ILE A 29 21.05 -1.71 -9.43
CA ILE A 29 20.46 -2.11 -8.15
C ILE A 29 20.50 -3.63 -8.04
N ARG A 30 20.77 -4.15 -6.83
CA ARG A 30 20.64 -5.57 -6.53
C ARG A 30 19.17 -5.89 -6.21
N THR A 31 18.52 -6.66 -7.08
CA THR A 31 17.20 -7.27 -6.87
C THR A 31 17.37 -8.71 -6.37
N GLU A 32 16.30 -9.49 -6.22
CA GLU A 32 16.41 -10.93 -5.95
C GLU A 32 17.06 -11.68 -7.14
N SER A 33 16.64 -11.32 -8.35
CA SER A 33 17.06 -11.93 -9.62
C SER A 33 18.52 -11.64 -10.00
N GLY A 34 19.10 -10.54 -9.54
CA GLY A 34 20.48 -10.20 -9.90
C GLY A 34 20.81 -8.72 -9.70
N TRP A 35 21.84 -8.27 -10.41
CA TRP A 35 22.07 -6.85 -10.63
C TRP A 35 21.24 -6.41 -11.84
N GLU A 36 20.28 -5.53 -11.61
CA GLU A 36 19.42 -4.96 -12.65
C GLU A 36 19.72 -3.48 -12.81
N THR A 37 19.55 -2.97 -14.03
CA THR A 37 19.73 -1.54 -14.33
C THR A 37 18.36 -0.94 -14.64
N PHE A 38 18.04 0.19 -14.02
CA PHE A 38 16.77 0.87 -14.21
C PHE A 38 17.01 2.26 -14.81
N ASN A 39 16.48 2.48 -16.01
CA ASN A 39 16.58 3.75 -16.72
C ASN A 39 15.30 4.57 -16.56
N ARG A 40 15.43 5.89 -16.67
CA ARG A 40 14.31 6.82 -16.65
C ARG A 40 13.28 6.48 -17.73
N GLY A 41 12.01 6.50 -17.33
CA GLY A 41 10.86 6.22 -18.19
C GLY A 41 10.46 4.74 -18.24
N GLU A 42 11.26 3.84 -17.66
CA GLU A 42 10.92 2.42 -17.58
C GLU A 42 9.89 2.15 -16.48
N GLU A 43 9.10 1.10 -16.68
CA GLU A 43 8.31 0.49 -15.62
C GLU A 43 9.03 -0.74 -15.07
N ALA A 44 9.06 -0.87 -13.75
CA ALA A 44 9.74 -1.94 -13.05
C ALA A 44 8.88 -2.49 -11.91
N PHE A 45 9.23 -3.70 -11.45
CA PHE A 45 8.70 -4.25 -10.21
C PHE A 45 9.78 -4.23 -9.15
N LEU A 46 9.53 -3.50 -8.07
CA LEU A 46 10.44 -3.42 -6.93
C LEU A 46 9.73 -3.89 -5.66
N PRO A 47 10.45 -4.44 -4.67
CA PRO A 47 9.88 -4.67 -3.35
C PRO A 47 9.32 -3.37 -2.76
N LEU A 48 8.15 -3.43 -2.12
CA LEU A 48 7.47 -2.25 -1.57
C LEU A 48 8.35 -1.40 -0.65
N TRP A 49 9.20 -2.02 0.17
CA TRP A 49 10.10 -1.27 1.06
C TRP A 49 11.07 -0.38 0.27
N LEU A 50 11.62 -0.89 -0.85
CA LEU A 50 12.58 -0.21 -1.68
C LEU A 50 11.87 0.88 -2.50
N ALA A 51 10.71 0.54 -3.08
CA ALA A 51 9.88 1.47 -3.79
C ALA A 51 9.52 2.69 -2.92
N LYS A 52 9.09 2.47 -1.66
CA LYS A 52 8.78 3.54 -0.70
C LYS A 52 9.98 4.43 -0.37
N ASP A 53 11.19 3.88 -0.27
CA ASP A 53 12.40 4.69 -0.01
C ASP A 53 12.81 5.51 -1.24
N LEU A 54 12.78 4.91 -2.42
CA LEU A 54 13.12 5.56 -3.69
C LEU A 54 12.10 6.64 -4.08
N GLU A 55 10.81 6.43 -3.78
CA GLU A 55 9.74 7.40 -4.04
C GLU A 55 9.91 8.65 -3.18
N LYS A 56 10.21 8.49 -1.89
CA LYS A 56 10.50 9.63 -0.99
C LYS A 56 11.67 10.49 -1.47
N ARG A 57 12.63 9.87 -2.18
CA ARG A 57 13.80 10.54 -2.75
C ARG A 57 13.56 11.06 -4.18
N GLY A 58 12.38 10.82 -4.75
CA GLY A 58 11.97 11.28 -6.08
C GLY A 58 12.59 10.51 -7.25
N PHE A 59 13.04 9.28 -7.04
CA PHE A 59 13.59 8.44 -8.11
C PHE A 59 12.53 7.60 -8.82
N VAL A 60 11.46 7.20 -8.13
CA VAL A 60 10.38 6.39 -8.68
C VAL A 60 9.02 6.91 -8.24
N GLU A 61 7.97 6.53 -8.95
CA GLU A 61 6.58 6.76 -8.58
C GLU A 61 5.87 5.40 -8.47
N ILE A 62 5.27 5.08 -7.32
CA ILE A 62 4.53 3.82 -7.17
C ILE A 62 3.21 3.93 -7.95
N ARG A 63 3.00 3.00 -8.88
CA ARG A 63 1.79 2.96 -9.74
C ARG A 63 0.62 2.19 -9.13
N GLU A 64 0.84 1.49 -8.02
CA GLU A 64 -0.23 0.84 -7.29
C GLU A 64 -1.05 1.86 -6.50
N ASN A 65 -2.36 1.87 -6.73
CA ASN A 65 -3.27 2.72 -5.96
C ASN A 65 -3.38 2.20 -4.52
N PRO A 66 -3.01 3.00 -3.50
CA PRO A 66 -3.20 2.59 -2.12
C PRO A 66 -4.70 2.47 -1.81
N LEU A 67 -5.05 1.58 -0.87
CA LEU A 67 -6.42 1.48 -0.38
C LEU A 67 -6.94 2.85 0.09
N SER A 68 -8.07 3.26 -0.47
CA SER A 68 -8.75 4.52 -0.17
C SER A 68 -10.00 4.34 0.68
N GLU A 69 -10.55 5.44 1.22
CA GLU A 69 -11.83 5.47 1.93
C GLU A 69 -12.98 4.99 1.03
N VAL A 70 -12.96 5.37 -0.25
CA VAL A 70 -13.96 4.95 -1.25
C VAL A 70 -13.90 3.45 -1.47
N ASP A 71 -12.70 2.86 -1.48
CA ASP A 71 -12.54 1.41 -1.59
C ASP A 71 -13.15 0.70 -0.37
N LEU A 72 -12.89 1.20 0.85
CA LEU A 72 -13.49 0.65 2.07
C LEU A 72 -15.02 0.74 2.06
N ALA A 73 -15.58 1.86 1.60
CA ALA A 73 -17.03 2.02 1.47
C ALA A 73 -17.62 1.00 0.49
N LYS A 74 -16.95 0.75 -0.65
CA LYS A 74 -17.36 -0.29 -1.61
C LYS A 74 -17.35 -1.69 -0.99
N TYR A 75 -16.29 -2.04 -0.25
CA TYR A 75 -16.23 -3.31 0.47
C TYR A 75 -17.39 -3.45 1.47
N LEU A 76 -17.69 -2.40 2.24
CA LEU A 76 -18.79 -2.41 3.21
C LEU A 76 -20.17 -2.59 2.54
N ILE A 77 -20.42 -1.91 1.42
CA ILE A 77 -21.68 -2.01 0.68
C ILE A 77 -21.89 -3.45 0.17
N VAL A 78 -20.84 -4.05 -0.41
CA VAL A 78 -20.92 -5.42 -0.92
C VAL A 78 -21.12 -6.42 0.21
N GLU A 79 -20.37 -6.30 1.31
CA GLU A 79 -20.50 -7.18 2.48
C GLU A 79 -21.92 -7.15 3.08
N ARG A 80 -22.55 -5.96 3.15
CA ARG A 80 -23.94 -5.81 3.61
C ARG A 80 -24.97 -6.47 2.69
N GLY A 81 -24.66 -6.58 1.39
CA GLY A 81 -25.53 -7.20 0.40
C GLY A 81 -25.36 -8.73 0.29
N LEU A 82 -24.32 -9.31 0.92
CA LEU A 82 -24.04 -10.74 0.82
C LEU A 82 -24.94 -11.56 1.75
N PRO A 83 -25.44 -12.73 1.30
CA PRO A 83 -26.18 -13.64 2.15
C PRO A 83 -25.26 -14.21 3.24
N ARG A 84 -25.85 -14.51 4.41
CA ARG A 84 -25.11 -15.06 5.56
C ARG A 84 -24.31 -16.30 5.15
N GLY A 85 -23.02 -16.30 5.49
CA GLY A 85 -22.09 -17.40 5.21
C GLY A 85 -21.29 -17.26 3.91
N LYS A 86 -21.52 -16.21 3.11
CA LYS A 86 -20.62 -15.85 2.00
C LYS A 86 -19.73 -14.68 2.41
N PHE A 87 -18.44 -14.80 2.13
CA PHE A 87 -17.46 -13.73 2.35
C PHE A 87 -17.06 -13.12 1.02
N GLN A 88 -16.92 -11.80 1.00
CA GLN A 88 -16.33 -11.11 -0.14
C GLN A 88 -14.83 -11.45 -0.27
N SER A 89 -14.33 -11.54 -1.50
CA SER A 89 -12.89 -11.53 -1.76
C SER A 89 -12.34 -10.11 -1.58
N LEU A 90 -11.43 -9.97 -0.60
CA LEU A 90 -10.66 -8.75 -0.38
C LEU A 90 -9.35 -8.81 -1.16
N ARG A 91 -8.69 -7.65 -1.31
CA ARG A 91 -7.32 -7.60 -1.85
C ARG A 91 -6.39 -8.37 -0.91
N ASP A 92 -5.38 -9.05 -1.45
CA ASP A 92 -4.46 -9.88 -0.67
C ASP A 92 -3.85 -9.14 0.55
N ARG A 93 -3.53 -7.85 0.37
CA ARG A 93 -2.86 -7.00 1.38
C ARG A 93 -3.82 -6.06 2.13
N PHE A 94 -5.14 -6.29 2.01
CA PHE A 94 -6.19 -5.40 2.50
C PHE A 94 -5.99 -4.94 3.94
N TYR A 95 -5.77 -5.86 4.89
CA TYR A 95 -5.67 -5.50 6.30
C TYR A 95 -4.43 -4.64 6.62
N LEU A 96 -3.34 -4.83 5.88
CA LEU A 96 -2.11 -4.05 6.04
C LEU A 96 -2.29 -2.65 5.45
N GLU A 97 -2.89 -2.57 4.27
CA GLU A 97 -3.22 -1.29 3.62
C GLU A 97 -4.25 -0.49 4.43
N ALA A 98 -5.28 -1.15 4.97
CA ALA A 98 -6.27 -0.52 5.86
C ALA A 98 -5.63 0.04 7.13
N ARG A 99 -4.65 -0.68 7.69
CA ARG A 99 -3.88 -0.17 8.83
C ARG A 99 -3.03 1.04 8.46
N GLU A 100 -2.42 1.05 7.28
CA GLU A 100 -1.66 2.21 6.78
C GLU A 100 -2.57 3.42 6.54
N LEU A 101 -3.74 3.20 5.92
CA LEU A 101 -4.77 4.22 5.74
C LEU A 101 -5.21 4.79 7.08
N TYR A 102 -5.55 3.95 8.05
CA TYR A 102 -5.92 4.38 9.40
C TYR A 102 -4.84 5.24 10.06
N LYS A 103 -3.56 4.85 9.96
CA LYS A 103 -2.44 5.65 10.48
C LYS A 103 -2.35 7.02 9.81
N ARG A 104 -2.53 7.08 8.49
CA ARG A 104 -2.51 8.32 7.70
C ARG A 104 -3.67 9.25 8.05
N LEU A 105 -4.88 8.71 8.23
CA LEU A 105 -6.03 9.51 8.66
C LEU A 105 -5.84 10.02 10.08
N LYS A 106 -5.33 9.17 10.97
CA LYS A 106 -5.04 9.55 12.36
C LYS A 106 -3.97 10.65 12.46
N SER A 107 -2.94 10.64 11.61
CA SER A 107 -1.94 11.71 11.60
C SER A 107 -2.54 13.03 11.11
N ARG A 108 -3.33 13.01 10.03
CA ARG A 108 -4.00 14.21 9.52
C ARG A 108 -4.96 14.85 10.52
N VAL A 109 -5.72 14.03 11.26
CA VAL A 109 -6.59 14.52 12.34
C VAL A 109 -5.77 15.16 13.47
N ARG A 110 -4.63 14.54 13.86
CA ARG A 110 -3.74 15.12 14.89
C ARG A 110 -3.10 16.43 14.46
N GLU A 111 -2.78 16.56 13.19
CA GLU A 111 -2.21 17.77 12.59
C GLU A 111 -3.26 18.86 12.34
N GLY A 112 -4.53 18.62 12.67
CA GLY A 112 -5.62 19.58 12.49
C GLY A 112 -6.03 19.81 11.04
N GLN A 113 -5.53 18.98 10.10
CA GLN A 113 -5.84 19.09 8.67
C GLN A 113 -7.21 18.50 8.31
N LEU A 114 -7.80 17.69 9.20
CA LEU A 114 -9.10 17.03 9.03
C LEU A 114 -9.87 17.06 10.35
N ASN A 115 -11.14 17.43 10.28
CA ASN A 115 -12.03 17.34 11.43
C ASN A 115 -12.63 15.93 11.50
N ALA A 116 -12.46 15.23 12.63
CA ALA A 116 -12.94 13.85 12.77
C ALA A 116 -14.46 13.70 12.58
N LYS A 117 -15.22 14.79 12.80
CA LYS A 117 -16.66 14.83 12.56
C LYS A 117 -17.03 14.82 11.07
N GLU A 118 -16.19 15.37 10.20
CA GLU A 118 -16.45 15.41 8.75
C GLU A 118 -16.23 14.03 8.10
N LEU A 119 -15.26 13.25 8.61
CA LEU A 119 -14.99 11.87 8.17
C LEU A 119 -16.10 10.87 8.51
N LEU A 120 -16.93 11.14 9.51
CA LEU A 120 -18.03 10.27 9.96
C LEU A 120 -19.40 10.68 9.41
N ALA A 121 -19.49 11.86 8.80
CA ALA A 121 -20.73 12.41 8.25
C ALA A 121 -20.95 12.06 6.76
N THR A 122 -19.99 11.37 6.15
CA THR A 122 -20.06 10.86 4.76
C THR A 122 -20.23 9.34 4.80
#